data_AF-A0A6I7N766-F1
#
_entry.id   AF-A0A6I7N766-F1
#
_cell.length_a   1.000
_cell.length_b   1.000
_cell.length_c   1.000
_cell.angle_alpha   90.00
_cell.angle_beta   90.00
_cell.angle_gamma   90.00
#
_symmetry.space_group_name_H-M   'P 1'
#
loop_
_entity.id
_entity.type
_entity.pdbx_description
1 polymer ?
#
loop_
_entity_poly.entity_id
_entity_poly.type
_entity_poly.pdbx_seq_one_letter_code
_entity_poly.pdbx_strand_id
1 'polypeptide(L)'
;WFDAVMLRRAIEINSISGLCLTKLDVLDGLDVIRICIGYRNADGAVIEAPTDADSYIGLEPVYVEMPGWTETTLGAQTLEELPANARAYIARIEELVGAPIDIISTGPDRHETIVLRELY
;
A
#
# COMPACT_ATOMS: atom_id res chain seq x y z
N TRP A 1 0.02 -8.79 3.87
CA TRP A 1 -0.55 -8.01 2.75
C TRP A 1 -0.77 -6.59 3.19
N PHE A 2 -0.84 -5.64 2.26
CA PHE A 2 -1.04 -4.24 2.57
C PHE A 2 -2.45 -4.00 3.11
N ASP A 3 -2.58 -3.18 4.15
CA ASP A 3 -3.87 -2.86 4.76
C ASP A 3 -4.25 -1.39 4.56
N ALA A 4 -5.10 -1.15 3.57
CA ALA A 4 -5.51 0.21 3.23
C ALA A 4 -6.50 0.79 4.24
N VAL A 5 -7.24 -0.06 4.97
CA VAL A 5 -8.18 0.39 6.00
C VAL A 5 -7.42 0.97 7.19
N MET A 6 -6.38 0.26 7.64
CA MET A 6 -5.50 0.73 8.70
C MET A 6 -4.76 2.01 8.29
N LEU A 7 -4.22 2.05 7.07
CA LEU A 7 -3.46 3.21 6.62
C LEU A 7 -4.34 4.45 6.44
N ARG A 8 -5.56 4.32 5.91
CA ARG A 8 -6.52 5.42 5.80
C ARG A 8 -6.81 6.05 7.16
N ARG A 9 -7.02 5.23 8.19
CA ARG A 9 -7.20 5.72 9.57
C ARG A 9 -5.96 6.44 10.09
N ALA A 10 -4.77 5.94 9.80
CA ALA A 10 -3.53 6.61 10.20
C ALA A 10 -3.38 7.99 9.52
N ILE A 11 -3.79 8.10 8.25
CA ILE A 11 -3.83 9.38 7.52
C ILE A 11 -4.79 10.36 8.20
N GLU A 12 -6.02 9.92 8.50
CA GLU A 12 -7.05 10.75 9.13
C GLU A 12 -6.62 11.28 10.52
N ILE A 13 -6.00 10.43 11.35
CA ILE A 13 -5.59 10.81 12.71
C ILE A 13 -4.40 11.77 12.71
N ASN A 14 -3.47 11.61 11.76
CA ASN A 14 -2.21 12.36 11.76
C ASN A 14 -2.18 13.49 10.73
N SER A 15 -3.26 13.69 9.96
CA SER A 15 -3.32 14.64 8.84
C SER A 15 -2.15 14.47 7.87
N ILE A 16 -1.88 13.22 7.47
CA ILE A 16 -0.72 12.88 6.63
C ILE A 16 -0.91 13.51 5.24
N SER A 17 0.02 14.39 4.85
CA SER A 17 0.01 15.10 3.57
C SER A 17 0.59 14.31 2.39
N GLY A 18 1.30 13.22 2.68
CA GLY A 18 2.00 12.40 1.70
C GLY A 18 2.65 11.17 2.34
N LEU A 19 2.72 10.09 1.57
CA LEU A 19 3.26 8.80 1.99
C LEU A 19 4.64 8.55 1.38
N CYS A 20 5.47 7.86 2.16
CA CYS A 20 6.68 7.21 1.66
C CYS A 20 6.42 5.70 1.60
N LEU A 21 6.32 5.16 0.39
CA LEU A 21 6.18 3.71 0.17
C LEU A 21 7.57 3.07 0.24
N THR A 22 7.74 2.04 1.06
CA THR A 22 9.04 1.39 1.24
C THR A 22 8.94 -0.10 0.94
N LYS A 23 10.08 -0.71 0.60
CA LYS A 23 10.22 -2.15 0.36
C LYS A 23 9.31 -2.67 -0.75
N LEU A 24 9.21 -1.91 -1.84
CA LEU A 24 8.46 -2.34 -3.02
C LEU A 24 9.08 -3.61 -3.63
N ASP A 25 10.41 -3.72 -3.58
CA ASP A 25 11.24 -4.84 -4.04
C ASP A 25 10.87 -6.19 -3.39
N VAL A 26 10.31 -6.18 -2.18
CA VAL A 26 9.88 -7.40 -1.49
C VAL A 26 8.66 -8.06 -2.17
N LEU A 27 7.94 -7.32 -3.00
CA LEU A 27 6.78 -7.83 -3.74
C LEU A 27 7.14 -8.39 -5.12
N ASP A 28 8.40 -8.24 -5.55
CA ASP A 28 8.88 -8.75 -6.83
C ASP A 28 8.73 -10.28 -6.90
N GLY A 29 8.30 -10.80 -8.05
CA GLY A 29 8.12 -12.22 -8.31
C GLY A 29 6.80 -12.82 -7.84
N LEU A 30 5.91 -12.03 -7.23
CA LEU A 30 4.57 -12.48 -6.88
C LEU A 30 3.65 -12.43 -8.11
N ASP A 31 2.87 -13.50 -8.33
CA ASP A 31 1.86 -13.52 -9.40
C ASP A 31 0.65 -12.63 -9.09
N VAL A 32 0.26 -12.61 -7.81
CA VAL A 32 -0.92 -11.88 -7.31
C VAL A 32 -0.56 -11.17 -6.00
N ILE A 33 -0.96 -9.91 -5.91
CA ILE A 33 -0.83 -9.08 -4.72
C ILE A 33 -2.22 -8.77 -4.19
N ARG A 34 -2.37 -8.82 -2.87
CA ARG A 34 -3.64 -8.51 -2.19
C ARG A 34 -3.54 -7.22 -1.39
N ILE A 35 -4.59 -6.43 -1.45
CA ILE A 35 -4.77 -5.22 -0.63
C ILE A 35 -6.04 -5.39 0.20
N CYS A 36 -5.95 -5.29 1.52
CA CYS A 36 -7.11 -5.30 2.40
C CYS A 36 -7.86 -3.97 2.25
N ILE A 37 -9.15 -4.04 1.93
CA ILE A 37 -10.02 -2.89 1.68
C ILE A 37 -11.19 -2.79 2.67
N GLY A 38 -11.32 -3.77 3.56
CA GLY A 38 -12.40 -3.82 4.54
C GLY A 38 -12.26 -5.03 5.45
N TYR A 39 -13.09 -5.09 6.49
CA TYR A 39 -13.20 -6.25 7.36
C TYR A 39 -14.64 -6.75 7.34
N ARG A 40 -14.80 -8.07 7.32
CA ARG A 40 -16.09 -8.75 7.33
C ARG A 40 -16.30 -9.40 8.69
N ASN A 41 -17.48 -9.20 9.27
CA ASN A 41 -17.88 -9.87 10.50
C ASN A 41 -18.48 -11.27 10.24
N ALA A 42 -18.79 -12.01 11.30
CA ALA A 42 -19.38 -13.36 11.22
C ALA A 42 -20.74 -13.38 10.47
N ASP A 43 -21.48 -12.27 10.48
CA ASP A 43 -22.75 -12.12 9.76
C ASP A 43 -22.57 -11.81 8.25
N GLY A 44 -21.32 -11.68 7.80
CA GLY A 44 -20.96 -11.38 6.41
C GLY A 44 -21.00 -9.91 6.04
N ALA A 45 -21.29 -9.01 6.98
CA ALA A 45 -21.32 -7.57 6.74
C ALA A 45 -19.90 -6.99 6.74
N VAL A 46 -19.62 -6.10 5.78
CA VAL A 46 -18.37 -5.31 5.77
C VAL A 46 -18.55 -4.14 6.71
N ILE A 47 -17.65 -4.01 7.68
CA ILE A 47 -17.72 -3.01 8.74
C ILE A 47 -16.54 -2.04 8.68
N GLU A 48 -16.71 -0.90 9.36
CA GLU A 48 -15.61 0.03 9.63
C GLU A 48 -14.60 -0.59 10.60
N ALA A 49 -13.33 -0.21 10.47
CA ALA A 49 -12.26 -0.70 11.35
C ALA A 49 -12.53 -0.36 12.82
N PRO A 50 -12.60 -1.37 13.72
CA PRO A 50 -12.81 -1.13 15.13
C PRO A 50 -11.71 -0.28 15.79
N THR A 51 -12.05 0.35 16.92
CA THR A 51 -11.12 1.21 17.66
C THR A 51 -10.41 0.50 18.80
N ASP A 52 -10.95 -0.61 19.29
CA ASP A 52 -10.37 -1.48 20.31
C ASP A 52 -9.92 -2.83 19.74
N ALA A 53 -9.03 -3.52 20.46
CA ALA A 53 -8.43 -4.78 19.99
C ALA A 53 -9.39 -5.97 20.00
N ASP A 54 -10.28 -6.05 20.99
CA ASP A 54 -11.19 -7.20 21.15
C ASP A 54 -12.22 -7.27 20.02
N SER A 55 -12.65 -6.12 19.51
CA SER A 55 -13.55 -6.01 18.37
C SER A 55 -12.96 -6.50 17.05
N TYR A 56 -11.65 -6.75 16.95
CA TYR A 56 -11.05 -7.40 15.77
C TYR A 56 -11.18 -8.93 15.81
N ILE A 57 -11.52 -9.52 16.95
CA ILE A 57 -11.60 -10.98 17.10
C ILE A 57 -12.72 -11.52 16.20
N GLY A 58 -12.36 -12.42 15.28
CA GLY A 58 -13.30 -13.04 14.35
C GLY A 58 -13.63 -12.21 13.13
N LEU A 59 -12.97 -11.06 12.92
CA LEU A 59 -13.07 -10.33 11.65
C LEU A 59 -12.18 -10.94 10.57
N GLU A 60 -12.71 -11.05 9.36
CA GLU A 60 -11.97 -11.52 8.19
C GLU A 60 -11.62 -10.35 7.25
N PRO A 61 -10.36 -10.24 6.78
CA PRO A 61 -9.99 -9.21 5.83
C PRO A 61 -10.64 -9.45 4.46
N VAL A 62 -11.17 -8.40 3.86
CA VAL A 62 -11.69 -8.39 2.49
C VAL A 62 -10.60 -7.85 1.58
N TYR A 63 -10.17 -8.67 0.63
CA TYR A 63 -9.09 -8.33 -0.30
C TYR A 63 -9.60 -7.92 -1.68
N VAL A 64 -8.93 -6.95 -2.28
CA VAL A 64 -8.86 -6.83 -3.74
C VAL A 64 -7.57 -7.48 -4.21
N GLU A 65 -7.66 -8.26 -5.29
CA GLU A 65 -6.51 -8.88 -5.94
C GLU A 65 -6.04 -8.02 -7.11
N MET A 66 -4.73 -7.88 -7.24
CA MET A 66 -4.08 -7.21 -8.35
C MET A 66 -3.03 -8.15 -8.96
N PRO A 67 -2.78 -8.08 -10.27
CA PRO A 67 -1.65 -8.78 -10.85
C PRO A 67 -0.36 -8.25 -10.23
N GLY A 68 0.52 -9.15 -9.80
CA GLY A 68 1.87 -8.79 -9.38
C GLY A 68 2.79 -8.62 -10.58
N TRP A 69 4.10 -8.70 -10.36
CA TRP A 69 5.12 -8.50 -11.39
C TRP A 69 6.32 -9.41 -11.16
N THR A 70 7.04 -9.72 -12.23
CA THR A 70 8.19 -10.64 -12.19
C THR A 70 9.53 -9.92 -12.30
N GLU A 71 9.51 -8.72 -12.85
CA GLU A 71 10.65 -7.85 -13.03
C GLU A 71 11.10 -7.24 -11.70
N THR A 72 12.39 -6.92 -11.57
CA THR A 72 12.92 -6.31 -10.36
C THR A 72 12.51 -4.83 -10.26
N THR A 73 12.08 -4.41 -9.08
CA THR A 73 11.94 -2.99 -8.71
C THR A 73 13.13 -2.49 -7.90
N LEU A 74 14.03 -3.40 -7.48
CA LEU A 74 15.23 -3.05 -6.71
C LEU A 74 16.09 -2.01 -7.44
N GLY A 75 16.35 -0.89 -6.77
CA GLY A 75 17.23 0.17 -7.23
C GLY A 75 16.67 1.09 -8.31
N ALA A 76 15.39 0.95 -8.68
CA ALA A 76 14.74 1.87 -9.61
C ALA A 76 14.75 3.31 -9.07
N GLN A 77 15.12 4.27 -9.91
CA GLN A 77 15.27 5.69 -9.56
C GLN A 77 14.18 6.57 -10.19
N THR A 78 13.41 6.03 -11.12
CA THR A 78 12.29 6.71 -11.78
C THR A 78 11.03 5.84 -11.81
N LEU A 79 9.84 6.44 -11.95
CA LEU A 79 8.59 5.68 -12.06
C LEU A 79 8.54 4.84 -13.34
N GLU A 80 9.15 5.35 -14.41
CA GLU A 80 9.17 4.73 -15.72
C GLU A 80 9.94 3.40 -15.71
N GLU A 81 10.96 3.31 -14.85
CA GLU A 81 11.73 2.07 -14.60
C GLU A 81 10.93 0.99 -13.87
N LEU A 82 9.86 1.36 -13.15
CA LEU A 82 9.02 0.38 -12.47
C LEU A 82 8.16 -0.43 -13.47
N PRO A 83 7.86 -1.70 -13.18
CA PRO A 83 6.92 -2.48 -13.96
C PRO A 83 5.53 -1.83 -13.98
N ALA A 84 4.78 -2.04 -15.07
CA ALA A 84 3.45 -1.46 -15.21
C ALA A 84 2.50 -1.86 -14.07
N ASN A 85 2.58 -3.12 -13.61
CA ASN A 85 1.78 -3.62 -12.50
C ASN A 85 2.21 -3.01 -11.15
N ALA A 86 3.50 -2.73 -10.96
CA ALA A 86 4.00 -2.03 -9.77
C ALA A 86 3.46 -0.59 -9.71
N ARG A 87 3.48 0.14 -10.82
CA ARG A 87 2.85 1.47 -10.92
C ARG A 87 1.35 1.42 -10.67
N ALA A 88 0.65 0.42 -11.22
CA ALA A 88 -0.78 0.24 -10.99
C ALA A 88 -1.08 -0.03 -9.50
N TYR A 89 -0.24 -0.82 -8.84
CA TYR A 89 -0.34 -1.09 -7.40
C TYR A 89 -0.14 0.18 -6.57
N ILE A 90 0.87 1.00 -6.89
CA ILE A 90 1.11 2.31 -6.24
C ILE A 90 -0.12 3.21 -6.39
N ALA A 91 -0.61 3.40 -7.62
CA ALA A 91 -1.79 4.22 -7.88
C ALA A 91 -3.03 3.70 -7.13
N ARG A 92 -3.19 2.38 -7.06
CA ARG A 92 -4.31 1.77 -6.34
C ARG A 92 -4.24 2.02 -4.83
N ILE A 93 -3.04 2.04 -4.24
CA ILE A 93 -2.88 2.43 -2.84
C ILE A 93 -3.34 3.87 -2.64
N GLU A 94 -2.87 4.81 -3.47
CA GLU A 94 -3.24 6.23 -3.36
C GLU A 94 -4.77 6.42 -3.40
N GLU A 95 -5.45 5.75 -4.34
CA GLU A 95 -6.91 5.76 -4.45
C GLU A 95 -7.61 5.26 -3.18
N LEU A 96 -7.12 4.15 -2.61
CA LEU A 96 -7.77 3.48 -1.48
C LEU A 96 -7.59 4.24 -0.16
N VAL A 97 -6.44 4.90 0.00
CA VAL A 97 -6.06 5.57 1.24
C VAL A 97 -6.35 7.07 1.21
N GLY A 98 -6.53 7.66 0.02
CA GLY A 98 -6.89 9.06 -0.16
C GLY A 98 -5.74 10.04 0.07
N ALA A 99 -4.49 9.59 0.02
CA ALA A 99 -3.30 10.42 0.16
C ALA A 99 -2.26 10.06 -0.93
N PRO A 100 -1.48 11.05 -1.42
CA PRO A 100 -0.48 10.80 -2.44
C PRO A 100 0.72 10.02 -1.87
N ILE A 101 1.37 9.23 -2.71
CA ILE A 101 2.70 8.66 -2.46
C ILE A 101 3.71 9.62 -3.08
N ASP A 102 4.47 10.32 -2.24
CA ASP A 102 5.44 11.31 -2.69
C ASP A 102 6.85 10.74 -2.83
N ILE A 103 7.13 9.64 -2.12
CA ILE A 103 8.45 9.01 -2.07
C ILE A 103 8.27 7.50 -2.18
N ILE A 104 9.12 6.84 -2.98
CA ILE A 104 9.17 5.38 -3.09
C ILE A 104 10.62 4.93 -2.86
N SER A 105 10.85 4.20 -1.77
CA SER A 105 12.14 3.53 -1.53
C SER A 105 12.13 2.17 -2.22
N THR A 106 13.09 2.00 -3.12
CA THR A 106 13.26 0.84 -4.00
C THR A 106 14.46 0.00 -3.60
N GLY A 107 15.10 0.28 -2.47
CA GLY A 107 16.21 -0.51 -1.96
C GLY A 107 16.82 0.07 -0.67
N PRO A 108 17.82 -0.61 -0.09
CA PRO A 108 18.46 -0.19 1.16
C PRO A 108 19.41 1.01 1.02
N ASP A 109 19.91 1.31 -0.17
CA ASP A 109 20.81 2.46 -0.39
C ASP A 109 20.00 3.78 -0.41
N ARG A 110 20.61 4.88 0.07
CA ARG A 110 20.01 6.21 0.07
C ARG A 110 19.61 6.68 -1.33
N HIS A 111 20.36 6.27 -2.35
CA HIS A 111 20.10 6.66 -3.74
C HIS A 111 19.07 5.78 -4.43
N GLU A 112 18.60 4.71 -3.78
CA GLU A 112 17.54 3.82 -4.25
C GLU A 112 16.18 4.34 -3.75
N THR A 113 15.87 5.58 -4.16
CA THR A 113 14.66 6.29 -3.76
C THR A 113 14.18 7.18 -4.90
N ILE A 114 12.91 7.03 -5.27
CA ILE A 114 12.19 7.87 -6.22
C ILE A 114 11.51 8.98 -5.42
N VAL A 115 11.80 10.25 -5.74
CA VAL A 115 11.16 11.42 -5.13
C VAL A 115 10.25 12.07 -6.18
N LEU A 116 8.93 12.02 -5.95
CA LEU A 116 7.91 12.57 -6.84
C LEU A 116 7.54 14.00 -6.48
N ARG A 117 7.58 14.31 -5.19
CA ARG A 117 7.37 15.66 -4.66
C ARG A 117 8.39 15.94 -3.58
N GLU A 118 9.15 17.03 -3.76
CA GLU A 118 10.00 17.57 -2.71
C GLU A 118 9.15 18.14 -1.58
N LEU A 119 9.48 17.78 -0.35
CA LEU A 119 8.70 18.15 0.84
C LEU A 119 9.17 19.47 1.49
N TYR A 120 10.29 20.04 1.02
CA TYR A 120 10.94 21.24 1.57
C TYR A 120 11.51 22.15 0.49
#